data_AF-A0A963EKS9-F1
#
_entry.id   AF-A0A963EKS9-F1
#
_cell.length_a   1.000
_cell.length_b   1.000
_cell.length_c   1.000
_cell.angle_alpha   90.00
_cell.angle_beta   90.00
_cell.angle_gamma   90.00
#
_symmetry.space_group_name_H-M   'P 1'
#
loop_
_entity.id
_entity.type
_entity.pdbx_description
1 polymer ?
#
loop_
_entity_poly.entity_id
_entity_poly.type
_entity_poly.pdbx_seq_one_letter_code
_entity_poly.pdbx_strand_id
1 'polypeptide(L)'
;MSSELFDIVGHAATAGVLVLATHTLLGRQVLQRGIIFIDLAVAQAAALGAVIGTLWLDAEHGWLQQAIAALSALAMVSGLHYLEKRWPDIQEALIGASFVLL
;
A
#
# COMPACT_ATOMS: atom_id res chain seq x y z
N MET A 1 32.76 9.19 15.86
CA MET A 1 31.49 9.02 16.61
C MET A 1 30.49 10.13 16.32
N SER A 2 30.89 11.42 16.32
CA SER A 2 30.00 12.53 15.92
C SER A 2 29.60 12.52 14.43
N SER A 3 30.51 12.11 13.54
CA SER A 3 30.25 11.99 12.10
C SER A 3 29.21 10.92 11.77
N GLU A 4 29.31 9.74 12.39
CA GLU A 4 28.35 8.64 12.14
C GLU A 4 26.94 8.95 12.65
N LEU A 5 26.84 9.63 13.79
CA LEU A 5 25.56 10.14 14.30
C LEU A 5 24.95 11.15 13.31
N PHE A 6 25.76 12.05 12.76
CA PHE A 6 25.31 13.01 11.76
C PHE A 6 24.86 12.33 10.47
N ASP A 7 25.55 11.28 10.02
CA ASP A 7 25.15 10.51 8.86
C ASP A 7 23.81 9.81 9.11
N ILE A 8 23.65 9.06 10.20
CA ILE A 8 22.41 8.34 10.48
C ILE A 8 21.23 9.31 10.63
N VAL A 9 21.39 10.34 11.46
CA VAL A 9 20.33 11.32 11.73
C VAL A 9 20.04 12.18 10.51
N GLY A 10 21.07 12.57 9.74
CA GLY A 10 20.92 13.37 8.54
C GLY A 10 20.12 12.64 7.45
N HIS A 11 20.45 11.37 7.19
CA HIS A 11 19.70 10.57 6.21
C HIS A 11 18.28 10.28 6.70
N ALA A 12 18.09 9.96 7.98
CA ALA A 12 16.77 9.72 8.56
C ALA A 12 15.88 10.98 8.54
N ALA A 13 16.42 12.15 8.89
CA ALA A 13 15.72 13.42 8.83
C ALA A 13 15.32 13.77 7.39
N THR A 14 16.23 13.54 6.42
CA THR A 14 15.95 13.76 5.01
C THR A 14 14.82 12.85 4.51
N ALA A 15 14.88 11.56 4.82
CA ALA A 15 13.81 10.62 4.50
C ALA A 15 12.48 11.03 5.15
N GLY A 16 12.51 11.45 6.42
CA GLY A 16 11.33 11.94 7.14
C GLY A 16 10.69 13.16 6.48
N VAL A 17 11.50 14.15 6.07
CA VAL A 17 11.01 15.34 5.34
C VAL A 17 10.39 14.94 4.01
N LEU A 18 11.00 14.03 3.25
CA LEU A 18 10.46 13.56 1.98
C LEU A 18 9.13 12.81 2.16
N VAL A 19 9.04 11.93 3.16
CA VAL A 19 7.81 11.20 3.50
C VAL A 19 6.72 12.18 3.92
N LEU A 20 7.01 13.13 4.81
CA LEU A 20 6.05 14.15 5.24
C LEU A 20 5.58 15.00 4.05
N ALA A 21 6.48 15.46 3.19
CA ALA A 21 6.15 16.27 2.03
C ALA A 21 5.26 15.52 1.01
N THR A 22 5.42 14.21 0.89
CA THR A 22 4.64 13.41 -0.09
C THR A 22 3.34 12.88 0.53
N HIS A 23 3.42 12.20 1.67
CA HIS A 23 2.30 11.46 2.26
C HIS A 23 1.29 12.38 2.94
N THR A 24 1.69 13.54 3.49
CA THR A 24 0.70 14.47 4.07
C THR A 24 -0.16 15.11 2.99
N LEU A 25 0.43 15.45 1.84
CA LEU A 25 -0.30 16.02 0.70
C LEU A 25 -1.26 15.00 0.08
N LEU A 26 -0.80 13.76 -0.11
CA LEU A 26 -1.63 12.67 -0.61
C LEU A 26 -2.72 12.28 0.40
N GLY A 27 -2.38 12.22 1.69
CA GLY A 27 -3.32 11.89 2.77
C GLY A 27 -4.49 12.88 2.87
N ARG A 28 -4.26 14.17 2.59
CA ARG A 28 -5.37 15.14 2.51
C ARG A 28 -6.37 14.80 1.41
N GLN A 29 -5.93 14.28 0.28
CA GLN A 29 -6.83 13.85 -0.81
C GLN A 29 -7.61 12.60 -0.42
N VAL A 30 -6.95 11.64 0.25
CA VAL A 30 -7.57 10.41 0.77
C VAL A 30 -8.67 10.75 1.78
N LEU A 31 -8.41 11.70 2.69
CA LEU A 31 -9.41 12.18 3.67
C LEU A 31 -10.59 12.88 2.99
N GLN A 32 -10.35 13.70 1.97
CA GLN A 32 -11.41 14.37 1.21
C GLN A 32 -12.34 13.40 0.48
N ARG A 33 -11.83 12.22 0.12
CA ARG A 33 -12.57 11.16 -0.57
C ARG A 33 -13.16 10.11 0.38
N GLY A 34 -12.85 10.17 1.69
CA GLY A 34 -13.33 9.20 2.67
C GLY A 34 -12.83 7.77 2.43
N ILE A 35 -11.59 7.60 1.96
CA ILE A 35 -11.00 6.30 1.64
C ILE A 35 -9.74 6.03 2.49
N ILE A 36 -9.82 6.25 3.80
CA ILE A 36 -8.66 6.33 4.71
C ILE A 36 -7.79 5.07 4.68
N PHE A 37 -8.40 3.89 4.52
CA PHE A 37 -7.72 2.60 4.62
C PHE A 37 -7.21 2.02 3.29
N ILE A 38 -7.31 2.78 2.18
CA ILE A 38 -6.95 2.26 0.85
C ILE A 38 -5.48 1.82 0.75
N ASP A 39 -4.56 2.57 1.38
CA ASP A 39 -3.12 2.27 1.35
C ASP A 39 -2.83 0.89 1.96
N LEU A 40 -3.44 0.60 3.12
CA LEU A 40 -3.27 -0.66 3.81
C LEU A 40 -3.91 -1.83 3.05
N ALA A 41 -5.12 -1.66 2.49
CA ALA A 41 -5.77 -2.72 1.70
C ALA A 41 -4.97 -3.09 0.45
N VAL A 42 -4.45 -2.10 -0.27
CA VAL A 42 -3.65 -2.35 -1.49
C VAL A 42 -2.31 -3.00 -1.14
N ALA A 43 -1.67 -2.58 -0.05
CA ALA A 43 -0.44 -3.21 0.46
C ALA A 43 -0.69 -4.68 0.87
N GLN A 44 -1.80 -4.97 1.55
CA GLN A 44 -2.17 -6.34 1.94
C GLN A 44 -2.43 -7.22 0.72
N ALA A 45 -3.13 -6.71 -0.30
CA ALA A 45 -3.34 -7.44 -1.54
C ALA A 45 -2.02 -7.77 -2.26
N ALA A 46 -1.07 -6.83 -2.27
CA ALA A 46 0.26 -7.07 -2.81
C ALA A 46 1.00 -8.17 -2.04
N ALA A 47 0.96 -8.12 -0.71
CA ALA A 47 1.58 -9.11 0.15
C ALA A 47 0.95 -10.50 -0.04
N LEU A 48 -0.38 -10.59 -0.09
CA LEU A 48 -1.09 -11.83 -0.39
C LEU A 48 -0.69 -12.38 -1.77
N GLY A 49 -0.63 -11.52 -2.79
CA GLY A 49 -0.15 -11.88 -4.12
C GLY A 49 1.27 -12.46 -4.10
N ALA A 50 2.18 -11.83 -3.35
CA ALA A 50 3.54 -12.33 -3.18
C ALA A 50 3.58 -13.72 -2.53
N VAL A 51 2.75 -13.96 -1.50
CA VAL A 51 2.64 -15.26 -0.81
C VAL A 51 2.03 -16.32 -1.72
N ILE A 52 0.98 -15.99 -2.48
CA ILE A 52 0.39 -16.90 -3.47
C ILE A 52 1.43 -17.24 -4.55
N GLY A 53 2.18 -16.25 -5.03
CA GLY A 53 3.24 -16.45 -6.01
C GLY A 53 4.31 -17.42 -5.54
N THR A 54 4.76 -17.29 -4.29
CA THR A 54 5.73 -18.22 -3.70
C THR A 54 5.15 -19.62 -3.54
N LEU A 55 3.91 -19.77 -3.08
CA LEU A 55 3.33 -21.07 -2.73
C LEU A 55 2.83 -21.88 -3.94
N TRP A 56 2.34 -21.21 -4.99
CA TRP A 56 1.63 -21.87 -6.10
C TRP A 56 2.39 -21.82 -7.42
N LEU A 57 3.30 -20.85 -7.60
CA LEU A 57 4.00 -20.60 -8.85
C LEU A 57 5.52 -20.79 -8.72
N ASP A 58 5.99 -21.25 -7.56
CA ASP A 58 7.41 -21.39 -7.23
C ASP A 58 8.21 -20.11 -7.51
N ALA A 59 7.52 -18.96 -7.41
CA ALA A 59 8.10 -17.64 -7.66
C ALA A 59 8.83 -17.16 -6.41
N GLU A 60 9.84 -17.91 -5.98
CA GLU A 60 10.71 -17.52 -4.87
C GLU A 60 11.75 -16.50 -5.35
N HIS A 61 11.81 -15.34 -4.66
CA HIS A 61 12.87 -14.35 -4.81
C HIS A 61 13.17 -13.96 -6.27
N GLY A 62 12.33 -13.10 -6.85
CA GLY A 62 12.60 -12.59 -8.19
C GLY A 62 11.59 -11.60 -8.72
N TRP A 63 11.82 -11.15 -9.95
CA TRP A 63 10.94 -10.23 -10.66
C TRP A 63 9.52 -10.79 -10.85
N LEU A 64 9.38 -12.13 -10.94
CA LEU A 64 8.08 -12.78 -11.07
C LEU A 64 7.21 -12.59 -9.81
N GLN A 65 7.80 -12.74 -8.61
CA GLN A 65 7.10 -12.50 -7.35
C GLN A 65 6.63 -11.04 -7.24
N GLN A 66 7.49 -10.10 -7.65
CA GLN A 66 7.15 -8.68 -7.69
C GLN A 66 6.06 -8.37 -8.70
N ALA A 67 6.09 -9.00 -9.87
CA ALA A 67 5.05 -8.87 -10.88
C ALA A 67 3.70 -9.37 -10.36
N ILE A 68 3.67 -10.52 -9.69
CA ILE A 68 2.44 -11.05 -9.09
C ILE A 68 1.92 -10.12 -8.00
N ALA A 69 2.79 -9.67 -7.08
CA ALA A 69 2.42 -8.70 -6.05
C ALA A 69 1.84 -7.41 -6.63
N ALA A 70 2.49 -6.86 -7.67
CA ALA A 70 2.01 -5.66 -8.36
C ALA A 70 0.66 -5.90 -9.06
N LEU A 71 0.47 -7.04 -9.71
CA LEU A 71 -0.79 -7.40 -10.34
C LEU A 71 -1.92 -7.55 -9.31
N SER A 72 -1.65 -8.17 -8.16
CA SER A 72 -2.61 -8.28 -7.06
C SER A 72 -2.99 -6.91 -6.49
N ALA A 73 -2.01 -6.01 -6.31
CA ALA A 73 -2.24 -4.63 -5.88
C ALA A 73 -3.11 -3.86 -6.88
N LEU A 74 -2.80 -3.97 -8.18
CA LEU A 74 -3.55 -3.33 -9.26
C LEU A 74 -4.98 -3.88 -9.36
N ALA A 75 -5.16 -5.19 -9.20
CA ALA A 75 -6.48 -5.82 -9.17
C ALA A 75 -7.31 -5.29 -7.99
N MET A 76 -6.71 -5.20 -6.80
CA MET A 76 -7.36 -4.65 -5.60
C MET A 76 -7.76 -3.19 -5.79
N VAL A 77 -6.83 -2.32 -6.21
CA VAL A 77 -7.13 -0.88 -6.36
C VAL A 77 -8.20 -0.65 -7.45
N SER A 78 -8.18 -1.45 -8.52
CA SER A 78 -9.19 -1.37 -9.58
C SER A 78 -10.56 -1.82 -9.08
N GLY A 79 -10.61 -2.88 -8.28
CA GLY A 79 -11.83 -3.35 -7.62
C GLY A 79 -12.39 -2.31 -6.64
N LEU A 80 -11.55 -1.78 -5.75
CA LEU A 80 -11.94 -0.73 -4.81
C LEU A 80 -12.40 0.53 -5.54
N HIS A 81 -11.74 0.95 -6.61
CA HIS A 81 -12.18 2.11 -7.40
C HIS A 81 -13.53 1.89 -8.10
N TYR A 82 -13.82 0.65 -8.53
CA TYR A 82 -15.14 0.32 -9.04
C TYR A 82 -16.21 0.38 -7.93
N LEU A 83 -15.90 -0.15 -6.74
CA LEU A 83 -16.79 -0.09 -5.57
C LEU A 83 -17.02 1.35 -5.11
N GLU A 84 -15.99 2.21 -5.16
CA GLU A 84 -16.07 3.64 -4.83
C GLU A 84 -17.13 4.34 -5.69
N LYS A 85 -17.19 4.01 -6.99
CA LYS A 85 -18.20 4.59 -7.91
C LYS A 85 -19.59 4.02 -7.69
N ARG A 86 -19.71 2.77 -7.25
CA ARG A 86 -21.00 2.07 -7.13
C ARG A 86 -21.65 2.29 -5.76
N TRP A 87 -20.85 2.31 -4.70
CA TRP A 87 -21.27 2.37 -3.30
C TRP A 87 -20.33 3.29 -2.48
N PRO A 88 -20.28 4.60 -2.81
CA PRO A 88 -19.40 5.53 -2.11
C PRO A 88 -19.71 5.60 -0.60
N ASP A 89 -20.97 5.47 -0.20
CA ASP A 89 -21.41 5.62 1.19
C ASP A 89 -20.90 4.53 2.14
N ILE A 90 -20.52 3.35 1.61
CA ILE A 90 -20.04 2.20 2.41
C ILE A 90 -18.63 1.77 2.02
N GLN A 91 -17.89 2.61 1.30
CA GLN A 91 -16.58 2.25 0.76
C GLN A 91 -15.58 1.85 1.85
N GLU A 92 -15.53 2.56 2.98
CA GLU A 92 -14.65 2.17 4.09
C GLU A 92 -15.04 0.84 4.73
N ALA A 93 -16.33 0.51 4.77
CA ALA A 93 -16.78 -0.79 5.26
C ALA A 93 -16.38 -1.92 4.29
N LEU A 94 -16.43 -1.66 2.98
CA LEU A 94 -15.95 -2.60 1.96
C LEU A 94 -14.42 -2.80 2.04
N ILE A 95 -13.66 -1.73 2.28
CA ILE A 95 -12.23 -1.81 2.56
C ILE A 95 -11.97 -2.57 3.87
N GLY A 96 -12.71 -2.30 4.94
CA GLY A 96 -12.57 -3.03 6.20
C GLY A 96 -12.93 -4.52 6.07
N ALA A 97 -13.89 -4.87 5.23
CA ALA A 97 -14.22 -6.26 4.94
C ALA A 97 -13.08 -6.96 4.18
N SER A 98 -12.38 -6.28 3.27
CA SER A 98 -11.24 -6.87 2.58
C SER A 98 -10.09 -7.21 3.53
N PHE A 99 -9.87 -6.43 4.60
CA PHE A 99 -8.85 -6.75 5.62
C PHE A 99 -9.12 -8.06 6.37
N VAL A 100 -10.38 -8.43 6.54
CA VAL A 100 -10.75 -9.69 7.20
C VAL A 100 -10.61 -10.87 6.24
N LEU A 101 -10.79 -10.62 4.94
CA LEU A 101 -10.77 -11.63 3.89
C LEU A 101 -9.37 -11.95 3.35
N LEU A 102 -8.47 -10.96 3.34
CA LEU A 102 -7.07 -11.07 2.90
C LEU A 102 -6.17 -11.62 4.01
#